data_AF-A0A7C5X9B3-F1
#
_entry.id   AF-A0A7C5X9B3-F1
#
_cell.length_a   1.000
_cell.length_b   1.000
_cell.length_c   1.000
_cell.angle_alpha   90.00
_cell.angle_beta   90.00
_cell.angle_gamma   90.00
#
_symmetry.space_group_name_H-M   'P 1'
#
loop_
_entity.id
_entity.type
_entity.pdbx_description
1 polymer ?
#
loop_
_entity_poly.entity_id
_entity_poly.type
_entity_poly.pdbx_seq_one_letter_code
_entity_poly.pdbx_strand_id
1 'polypeptide(L)' 'MAKFDIDVIARILLALLQGPMGRTALFMRTKLNYPRFMQYLEYLKERGLVVERDGAVKLTEKGVEVAKALDKALSELL' A
#
# COMPACT_ATOMS: atom_id res chain seq x y z
N MET A 1 -1.29 16.06 13.27
CA MET A 1 -1.79 14.91 12.49
C MET A 1 -0.60 14.23 11.83
N ALA A 2 -0.53 12.90 11.85
CA ALA A 2 0.54 12.19 11.14
C ALA A 2 0.51 12.56 9.65
N LYS A 3 1.68 12.71 9.01
CA LYS A 3 1.79 13.06 7.58
C LYS A 3 1.08 12.05 6.67
N PHE A 4 0.88 10.82 7.15
CA PHE A 4 0.23 9.71 6.46
C PHE A 4 -0.70 8.97 7.42
N ASP A 5 -1.90 8.66 6.94
CA ASP A 5 -2.96 7.94 7.63
C ASP A 5 -2.73 6.43 7.52
N ILE A 6 -2.76 5.75 8.67
CA ILE A 6 -2.47 4.32 8.74
C ILE A 6 -3.50 3.47 7.98
N ASP A 7 -4.76 3.91 7.96
CA ASP A 7 -5.84 3.27 7.20
C ASP A 7 -5.55 3.28 5.69
N VAL A 8 -5.04 4.39 5.16
CA VAL A 8 -4.66 4.48 3.74
C VAL A 8 -3.47 3.57 3.43
N ILE A 9 -2.47 3.54 4.31
CA ILE A 9 -1.33 2.63 4.18
C ILE A 9 -1.80 1.17 4.17
N ALA A 10 -2.67 0.80 5.12
CA ALA A 10 -3.22 -0.55 5.22
C ALA A 10 -3.98 -0.93 3.96
N ARG A 11 -4.86 -0.06 3.43
CA ARG A 11 -5.59 -0.31 2.19
C ARG A 11 -4.66 -0.57 1.00
N ILE A 12 -3.58 0.20 0.86
CA ILE A 12 -2.61 0.02 -0.23
C ILE A 12 -1.90 -1.33 -0.08
N LEU A 13 -1.37 -1.62 1.11
CA LEU A 13 -0.58 -2.83 1.36
C LEU A 13 -1.43 -4.10 1.24
N LEU A 14 -2.66 -4.09 1.79
CA LEU A 14 -3.58 -5.21 1.70
C LEU A 14 -4.12 -5.42 0.28
N ALA A 15 -4.33 -4.34 -0.49
CA ALA A 15 -4.65 -4.48 -1.90
C ALA A 15 -3.52 -5.18 -2.67
N LEU A 16 -2.27 -4.77 -2.44
CA LEU A 16 -1.11 -5.36 -3.10
C LEU A 16 -0.76 -6.77 -2.58
N LEU A 17 -1.22 -7.15 -1.39
CA LEU A 17 -1.10 -8.52 -0.87
C LEU A 17 -1.92 -9.52 -1.71
N GLN A 18 -3.00 -9.05 -2.35
CA GLN A 18 -3.79 -9.85 -3.29
C GLN A 18 -3.12 -9.99 -4.68
N GLY A 19 -2.06 -9.23 -4.94
CA GLY A 19 -1.26 -9.29 -6.17
C GLY A 19 -0.80 -7.92 -6.67
N PRO A 20 0.17 -7.89 -7.61
CA PRO A 20 0.63 -6.65 -8.24
C PRO A 20 -0.50 -5.93 -8.97
N MET A 21 -0.48 -4.59 -8.93
CA MET A 21 -1.50 -3.76 -9.56
C MET A 21 -0.89 -2.61 -10.36
N GLY A 22 -1.48 -2.29 -11.51
CA GLY A 22 -1.18 -1.05 -12.20
C GLY A 22 -1.51 0.17 -11.34
N ARG A 23 -0.77 1.26 -11.52
CA ARG A 23 -0.90 2.48 -10.68
C ARG A 23 -2.35 3.01 -10.62
N THR A 24 -3.05 3.03 -11.74
CA THR A 24 -4.45 3.47 -11.83
C THR A 24 -5.38 2.55 -11.03
N ALA A 25 -5.22 1.23 -11.14
CA ALA A 25 -6.02 0.27 -10.40
C ALA A 25 -5.80 0.38 -8.89
N LEU A 26 -4.54 0.60 -8.47
CA LEU A 26 -4.21 0.83 -7.07
C LEU A 26 -4.78 2.15 -6.55
N PHE A 27 -4.64 3.24 -7.32
CA PHE A 27 -5.20 4.56 -6.98
C PHE A 27 -6.70 4.49 -6.67
N MET A 28 -7.48 3.80 -7.51
CA MET A 28 -8.93 3.63 -7.35
C MET A 28 -9.33 2.97 -6.02
N ARG A 29 -8.44 2.22 -5.37
CA ARG A 29 -8.70 1.59 -4.05
C ARG A 29 -8.45 2.50 -2.86
N THR A 30 -7.76 3.62 -3.05
CA THR A 30 -7.31 4.50 -1.96
C THR A 30 -8.31 5.59 -1.57
N LYS A 31 -9.29 5.90 -2.43
CA LYS A 31 -10.24 7.04 -2.27
C LYS A 31 -9.55 8.40 -2.08
N LEU A 32 -8.28 8.53 -2.49
CA LEU A 32 -7.52 9.78 -2.44
C LEU A 32 -7.70 10.59 -3.73
N ASN A 33 -7.26 11.84 -3.71
CA ASN A 33 -6.89 12.51 -4.96
C ASN A 33 -5.51 12.04 -5.45
N TYR A 34 -5.23 12.21 -6.75
CA TYR A 34 -4.03 11.66 -7.36
C TYR A 34 -2.71 12.20 -6.77
N PRO A 35 -2.53 13.52 -6.53
CA PRO A 35 -1.33 14.04 -5.90
C PRO A 35 -1.07 13.43 -4.52
N ARG A 36 -2.12 13.28 -3.71
CA ARG A 36 -2.01 12.67 -2.39
C ARG A 36 -1.64 11.19 -2.50
N PHE A 37 -2.27 10.45 -3.42
CA PHE A 37 -1.91 9.06 -3.70
C PHE A 37 -0.42 8.91 -4.06
N MET A 38 0.12 9.79 -4.92
CA MET A 38 1.54 9.76 -5.28
C MET A 38 2.46 9.98 -4.06
N GLN A 39 2.08 10.86 -3.13
CA GLN A 39 2.84 11.04 -1.88
C GLN A 39 2.87 9.77 -1.02
N TYR A 40 1.75 9.04 -0.93
CA TYR A 40 1.71 7.76 -0.22
C TYR A 40 2.55 6.70 -0.94
N LEU A 41 2.43 6.61 -2.27
CA LEU A 41 3.18 5.63 -3.04
C LEU A 41 4.69 5.86 -2.90
N GLU A 42 5.14 7.11 -3.00
CA GLU A 42 6.56 7.43 -2.84
C GLU A 42 7.05 7.16 -1.40
N TYR A 43 6.26 7.53 -0.39
CA TYR A 43 6.58 7.19 0.99
C TYR A 43 6.73 5.68 1.21
N LEU A 44 5.87 4.85 0.63
CA LEU A 44 5.98 3.39 0.75
C LEU A 44 7.20 2.84 0.01
N LYS A 45 7.60 3.46 -1.12
CA LYS A 45 8.83 3.12 -1.84
C LYS A 45 10.08 3.47 -1.03
N GLU A 46 10.13 4.68 -0.46
CA GLU A 46 11.22 5.14 0.42
C GLU A 46 11.41 4.21 1.63
N ARG A 47 10.31 3.67 2.17
CA ARG A 47 10.34 2.71 3.29
C ARG A 47 10.70 1.29 2.88
N GLY A 48 10.86 1.04 1.57
CA GLY A 48 11.19 -0.25 0.99
C GLY A 48 10.06 -1.27 1.10
N LEU A 49 8.80 -0.83 1.17
CA LEU A 49 7.62 -1.71 1.30
C LEU A 49 7.03 -2.07 -0.06
N VAL A 50 7.16 -1.18 -1.03
CA VAL A 50 6.66 -1.40 -2.40
C VAL A 50 7.73 -1.05 -3.41
N VAL A 51 7.61 -1.62 -4.60
CA VAL A 51 8.41 -1.26 -5.76
C VAL A 51 7.49 -1.19 -6.98
N GLU A 52 7.82 -0.31 -7.92
CA GLU A 52 7.15 -0.22 -9.21
C GLU A 52 8.08 -0.78 -10.29
N ARG A 53 7.65 -1.82 -11.00
CA ARG A 53 8.37 -2.43 -12.13
C ARG A 53 7.37 -2.81 -13.21
N ASP A 54 7.74 -2.63 -14.47
CA ASP A 54 6.94 -3.06 -15.63
C ASP A 54 5.51 -2.49 -15.63
N GLY A 55 5.34 -1.26 -15.11
CA GLY A 55 4.04 -0.59 -15.02
C GLY A 55 3.13 -1.08 -13.88
N ALA A 56 3.60 -2.00 -13.04
CA ALA A 56 2.88 -2.52 -11.89
C ALA A 56 3.60 -2.19 -10.57
N VAL A 57 2.80 -1.84 -9.56
CA VAL A 57 3.23 -1.72 -8.17
C VAL A 57 3.09 -3.09 -7.53
N LYS A 58 4.12 -3.52 -6.77
CA LYS A 58 4.13 -4.78 -6.02
C LYS A 58 4.77 -4.59 -4.65
N LEU A 59 4.42 -5.46 -3.71
CA LEU A 59 5.11 -5.55 -2.43
C LEU A 59 6.56 -6.03 -2.64
N THR A 60 7.48 -5.49 -1.84
CA THR A 60 8.78 -6.13 -1.60
C THR A 60 8.62 -7.28 -0.59
N GLU A 61 9.67 -8.05 -0.33
CA GLU A 61 9.65 -9.07 0.75
C GLU A 61 9.24 -8.46 2.10
N LYS A 62 9.89 -7.36 2.49
CA LYS A 62 9.53 -6.56 3.67
C LYS A 62 8.08 -6.07 3.62
N GLY A 63 7.60 -5.66 2.44
CA GLY A 63 6.21 -5.25 2.24
C GLY A 63 5.21 -6.37 2.50
N VAL A 64 5.53 -7.60 2.06
CA VAL A 64 4.70 -8.79 2.29
C VAL A 64 4.61 -9.10 3.78
N GLU A 65 5.73 -9.07 4.50
CA GLU A 65 5.74 -9.30 5.95
C GLU A 65 4.86 -8.30 6.69
N VAL A 66 5.01 -7.01 6.38
CA VAL A 66 4.19 -5.94 6.98
C VAL A 66 2.72 -6.09 6.62
N ALA A 67 2.40 -6.39 5.35
CA ALA A 67 1.03 -6.57 4.91
C ALA A 67 0.35 -7.76 5.60
N LYS A 68 1.05 -8.90 5.77
CA LYS A 68 0.55 -10.06 6.51
C LYS A 68 0.33 -9.77 7.99
N ALA A 69 1.25 -9.03 8.61
CA ALA A 69 1.09 -8.62 10.01
C ALA A 69 -0.14 -7.71 10.20
N LEU A 70 -0.37 -6.79 9.26
CA LEU A 70 -1.55 -5.93 9.26
C LEU A 70 -2.85 -6.74 9.05
N ASP A 71 -2.86 -7.68 8.09
CA ASP A 71 -4.01 -8.53 7.80
C ASP A 71 -4.43 -9.38 9.01
N LYS A 72 -3.43 -9.96 9.69
CA LYS A 72 -3.63 -10.69 10.94
C LYS A 72 -4.19 -9.78 12.04
N ALA A 73 -3.57 -8.63 12.28
CA ALA A 73 -4.00 -7.71 13.34
C ALA A 73 -5.43 -7.19 13.12
N LEU A 74 -5.83 -6.93 11.86
CA LEU A 74 -7.20 -6.53 11.53
C LEU A 74 -8.20 -7.67 11.74
N SER A 75 -7.81 -8.91 11.40
CA SER A 75 -8.65 -10.09 11.60
C SER A 75 -8.87 -10.44 13.09
N GLU A 76 -7.99 -9.98 13.98
CA GLU A 76 -8.15 -10.15 15.45
C GLU A 76 -8.99 -9.03 16.08
N LEU A 77 -9.21 -7.92 15.38
CA LEU A 77 -9.98 -6.77 15.84
C LEU A 77 -11.46 -6.79 15.43
N LEU A 78 -11.81 -7.58 14.41
CA LEU A 78 -13.15 -7.72 13.82
C LEU A 78 -13.73 -9.10 14.14
#